data_AF-A0A815XEL7-F1
#
_entry.id   AF-A0A815XEL7-F1
#
_cell.length_a   1.000
_cell.length_b   1.000
_cell.length_c   1.000
_cell.angle_alpha   90.00
_cell.angle_beta   90.00
_cell.angle_gamma   90.00
#
_symmetry.space_group_name_H-M   'P 1'
#
loop_
_entity.id
_entity.type
_entity.pdbx_description
1 polymer ?
#
loop_
_entity_poly.entity_id
_entity_poly.type
_entity_poly.pdbx_seq_one_letter_code
_entity_poly.pdbx_strand_id
1 'polypeptide(L)'
;YARACADILPRLFQIIAQPDSRSAENNTATENAIAAVTKIFKYNNSQTENINKLLQVWFSWLPVHEDVEETPHVYGYLCDLIESNNPVIVGVENCNVPAVIRLFADSFAKSSIQVNSIVGQRMVLILKHVQTIPTIFQTCMAILSVEERNALAAALSATIPQPLHPNSTLTPSGGVIPTHNDRGEHGAVITNNHHASL
;
A
#
# COMPACT_ATOMS: atom_id res chain seq x y z
N TYR A 1 -26.10 8.97 -0.96
CA TYR A 1 -25.36 8.15 -1.95
C TYR A 1 -25.30 6.67 -1.58
N ALA A 2 -25.11 6.29 -0.30
CA ALA A 2 -25.02 4.88 0.11
C ALA A 2 -26.12 3.93 -0.42
N ARG A 3 -27.40 4.36 -0.42
CA ARG A 3 -28.50 3.54 -0.96
C ARG A 3 -28.37 3.27 -2.46
N ALA A 4 -28.12 4.31 -3.26
CA ALA A 4 -27.90 4.15 -4.71
C ALA A 4 -26.70 3.27 -5.04
N CYS A 5 -25.64 3.32 -4.21
CA CYS A 5 -24.49 2.43 -4.33
C CYS A 5 -24.83 0.97 -3.97
N ALA A 6 -25.70 0.74 -2.99
CA ALA A 6 -26.17 -0.60 -2.67
C ALA A 6 -27.07 -1.17 -3.78
N ASP A 7 -27.95 -0.33 -4.35
CA ASP A 7 -28.91 -0.72 -5.38
C ASP A 7 -28.25 -1.18 -6.70
N ILE A 8 -27.03 -0.71 -6.99
CA ILE A 8 -26.30 -1.09 -8.22
C ILE A 8 -25.49 -2.39 -8.06
N LEU A 9 -25.20 -2.85 -6.84
CA LEU A 9 -24.40 -4.05 -6.58
C LEU A 9 -24.92 -5.29 -7.32
N PRO A 10 -26.23 -5.61 -7.30
CA PRO A 10 -26.75 -6.78 -8.03
C PRO A 10 -26.46 -6.72 -9.53
N ARG A 11 -26.45 -5.51 -10.13
CA ARG A 11 -26.15 -5.33 -11.55
C ARG A 11 -24.67 -5.55 -11.83
N LEU A 12 -23.79 -5.03 -10.98
CA LEU A 12 -22.35 -5.28 -11.10
C LEU A 12 -22.03 -6.78 -10.96
N PHE A 13 -22.69 -7.48 -10.03
CA PHE A 13 -22.52 -8.93 -9.88
C PHE A 13 -22.95 -9.71 -11.11
N GLN A 14 -24.03 -9.30 -11.78
CA GLN A 14 -24.47 -9.92 -13.04
C GLN A 14 -23.45 -9.76 -14.16
N ILE A 15 -22.77 -8.62 -14.24
CA ILE A 15 -21.70 -8.38 -15.23
C ILE A 15 -20.52 -9.30 -14.94
N ILE A 16 -20.07 -9.34 -13.69
CA ILE A 16 -18.92 -10.15 -13.28
C ILE A 16 -19.18 -11.65 -13.47
N ALA A 17 -20.42 -12.10 -13.24
CA ALA A 17 -20.82 -13.49 -13.33
C ALA A 17 -21.17 -13.97 -14.75
N GLN A 18 -21.03 -13.13 -15.80
CA GLN A 18 -21.24 -13.60 -17.18
C GLN A 18 -20.24 -14.74 -17.51
N PRO A 19 -20.65 -15.78 -18.26
CA PRO A 19 -19.77 -16.91 -18.58
C PRO A 19 -18.50 -16.53 -19.33
N ASP A 20 -18.56 -15.47 -20.13
CA ASP A 20 -17.47 -14.92 -20.94
C ASP A 20 -16.85 -13.66 -20.32
N SER A 21 -17.14 -13.35 -19.03
CA SER A 21 -16.68 -12.12 -18.37
C SER A 21 -15.16 -11.98 -18.34
N ARG A 22 -14.44 -13.11 -18.33
CA ARG A 22 -12.98 -13.19 -18.33
C ARG A 22 -12.36 -13.46 -19.71
N SER A 23 -13.11 -13.31 -20.80
CA SER A 23 -12.54 -13.33 -22.17
C SER A 23 -11.67 -12.10 -22.41
N ALA A 24 -10.77 -12.15 -23.40
CA ALA A 24 -9.87 -11.02 -23.70
C ALA A 24 -10.63 -9.73 -24.04
N GLU A 25 -11.81 -9.84 -24.65
CA GLU A 25 -12.67 -8.72 -25.04
C GLU A 25 -13.42 -8.10 -23.85
N ASN A 26 -13.76 -8.92 -22.85
CA ASN A 26 -14.62 -8.52 -21.74
C ASN A 26 -13.85 -8.26 -20.44
N ASN A 27 -12.61 -8.75 -20.30
CA ASN A 27 -11.89 -8.78 -19.02
C ASN A 27 -11.75 -7.38 -18.41
N THR A 28 -11.38 -6.37 -19.20
CA THR A 28 -11.25 -4.98 -18.73
C THR A 28 -12.56 -4.44 -18.14
N ALA A 29 -13.70 -4.68 -18.80
CA ALA A 29 -15.00 -4.25 -18.30
C ALA A 29 -15.38 -4.96 -16.99
N THR A 30 -15.08 -6.26 -16.91
CA THR A 30 -15.28 -7.08 -15.71
C THR A 30 -14.43 -6.60 -14.55
N GLU A 31 -13.15 -6.31 -14.76
CA GLU A 31 -12.26 -5.79 -13.72
C GLU A 31 -12.68 -4.41 -13.23
N ASN A 32 -13.18 -3.55 -14.12
CA ASN A 32 -13.71 -2.25 -13.74
C ASN A 32 -15.02 -2.39 -12.93
N ALA A 33 -15.84 -3.39 -13.22
CA ALA A 33 -16.99 -3.74 -12.37
C ALA A 33 -16.54 -4.23 -10.98
N ILE A 34 -15.50 -5.07 -10.90
CA ILE A 34 -14.90 -5.51 -9.62
C ILE A 34 -14.37 -4.31 -8.83
N ALA A 35 -13.69 -3.37 -9.49
CA ALA A 35 -13.17 -2.16 -8.85
C ALA A 35 -14.29 -1.23 -8.36
N ALA A 36 -15.39 -1.10 -9.12
CA ALA A 36 -16.58 -0.39 -8.67
C ALA A 36 -17.20 -1.02 -7.42
N VAL A 37 -17.35 -2.35 -7.38
CA VAL A 37 -17.81 -3.07 -6.18
C VAL A 37 -16.86 -2.81 -5.00
N THR A 38 -15.55 -2.87 -5.24
CA THR A 38 -14.52 -2.60 -4.23
C THR A 38 -14.70 -1.21 -3.61
N LYS A 39 -14.88 -0.17 -4.43
CA LYS A 39 -15.11 1.20 -3.96
C LYS A 39 -16.40 1.32 -3.15
N ILE A 40 -17.46 0.60 -3.53
CA ILE A 40 -18.71 0.55 -2.75
C ILE A 40 -18.48 -0.11 -1.39
N PHE A 41 -17.79 -1.26 -1.34
CA PHE A 41 -17.48 -1.95 -0.08
C PHE A 41 -16.57 -1.14 0.83
N LYS A 42 -15.63 -0.39 0.26
CA LYS A 42 -14.70 0.44 1.02
C LYS A 42 -15.36 1.70 1.60
N TYR A 43 -16.14 2.41 0.79
CA TYR A 43 -16.58 3.77 1.15
C TYR A 43 -18.08 3.87 1.47
N ASN A 44 -18.91 2.90 1.09
CA ASN A 44 -20.37 3.00 1.15
C ASN A 44 -21.05 1.70 1.61
N ASN A 45 -20.43 0.93 2.51
CA ASN A 45 -20.96 -0.35 2.98
C ASN A 45 -22.07 -0.26 4.05
N SER A 46 -22.41 0.93 4.55
CA SER A 46 -23.36 1.11 5.66
C SER A 46 -24.80 0.66 5.35
N GLN A 47 -25.12 0.46 4.07
CA GLN A 47 -26.39 -0.08 3.59
C GLN A 47 -26.22 -1.44 2.86
N THR A 48 -25.00 -2.01 2.91
CA THR A 48 -24.70 -3.29 2.29
C THR A 48 -24.94 -4.40 3.30
N GLU A 49 -26.09 -5.05 3.22
CA GLU A 49 -26.40 -6.22 4.03
C GLU A 49 -25.47 -7.39 3.68
N ASN A 50 -25.15 -8.22 4.67
CA ASN A 50 -24.34 -9.44 4.49
C ASN A 50 -22.93 -9.20 3.89
N ILE A 51 -22.29 -8.07 4.22
CA ILE A 51 -20.96 -7.70 3.69
C ILE A 51 -19.94 -8.85 3.79
N ASN A 52 -19.93 -9.63 4.88
CA ASN A 52 -19.01 -10.76 5.03
C ASN A 52 -19.19 -11.84 3.95
N LYS A 53 -20.43 -12.17 3.57
CA LYS A 53 -20.68 -13.12 2.47
C LYS A 53 -20.24 -12.51 1.14
N LEU A 54 -20.53 -11.24 0.92
CA LEU A 54 -20.16 -10.54 -0.30
C LEU A 54 -18.64 -10.38 -0.44
N LEU A 55 -17.91 -10.20 0.67
CA LEU A 55 -16.45 -10.18 0.69
C LEU A 55 -15.85 -11.51 0.26
N GLN A 56 -16.44 -12.64 0.67
CA GLN A 56 -15.99 -13.96 0.22
C GLN A 56 -16.16 -14.13 -1.29
N VAL A 57 -17.30 -13.68 -1.83
CA VAL A 57 -17.55 -13.70 -3.28
C VAL A 57 -16.60 -12.76 -4.01
N TRP A 58 -16.41 -11.53 -3.51
CA TRP A 58 -15.48 -10.57 -4.09
C TRP A 58 -14.03 -11.08 -4.11
N PHE A 59 -13.60 -11.75 -3.05
CA PHE A 59 -12.27 -12.35 -2.99
C PHE A 59 -12.08 -13.42 -4.08
N SER A 60 -13.13 -14.19 -4.39
CA SER A 60 -13.10 -15.19 -5.47
C SER A 60 -12.97 -14.60 -6.88
N TRP A 61 -13.23 -13.31 -7.05
CA TRP A 61 -13.09 -12.64 -8.33
C TRP A 61 -11.65 -12.19 -8.60
N LEU A 62 -10.74 -12.23 -7.62
CA LEU A 62 -9.34 -11.85 -7.85
C LEU A 62 -8.57 -12.99 -8.56
N PRO A 63 -7.54 -12.69 -9.36
CA PRO A 63 -6.84 -11.41 -9.51
C PRO A 63 -7.52 -10.39 -10.45
N VAL A 64 -7.03 -9.15 -10.38
CA VAL A 64 -7.23 -8.09 -11.38
C VAL A 64 -5.87 -7.52 -11.79
N HIS A 65 -5.71 -7.13 -13.07
CA HIS A 65 -4.43 -6.64 -13.59
C HIS A 65 -4.51 -5.81 -14.89
N GLU A 66 -5.65 -5.72 -15.58
CA GLU A 66 -5.77 -5.03 -16.87
C GLU A 66 -5.72 -3.51 -16.73
N ASP A 67 -6.47 -2.98 -15.75
CA ASP A 67 -6.63 -1.54 -15.57
C ASP A 67 -5.72 -1.06 -14.44
N VAL A 68 -4.60 -0.42 -14.79
CA VAL A 68 -3.59 0.09 -13.84
C VAL A 68 -4.08 1.25 -12.99
N GLU A 69 -5.16 1.94 -13.38
CA GLU A 69 -5.77 2.99 -12.55
C GLU A 69 -6.69 2.37 -11.50
N GLU A 70 -7.39 1.28 -11.86
CA GLU A 70 -8.34 0.61 -10.98
C GLU A 70 -7.72 -0.45 -10.05
N THR A 71 -6.68 -1.15 -10.52
CA THR A 71 -5.97 -2.20 -9.80
C THR A 71 -5.51 -1.74 -8.39
N PRO A 72 -4.88 -0.56 -8.21
CA PRO A 72 -4.50 -0.07 -6.88
C PRO A 72 -5.65 0.07 -5.89
N HIS A 73 -6.87 0.36 -6.35
CA HIS A 73 -8.03 0.44 -5.46
C HIS A 73 -8.42 -0.93 -4.92
N VAL A 74 -8.37 -1.97 -5.75
CA VAL A 74 -8.68 -3.36 -5.39
C VAL A 74 -7.66 -3.90 -4.39
N TYR A 75 -6.37 -3.84 -4.73
CA TYR A 75 -5.31 -4.31 -3.82
C TYR A 75 -5.17 -3.43 -2.58
N GLY A 76 -5.43 -2.13 -2.68
CA GLY A 76 -5.47 -1.23 -1.52
C GLY A 76 -6.56 -1.61 -0.53
N TYR A 77 -7.74 -2.02 -1.00
CA TYR A 77 -8.80 -2.54 -0.13
C TYR A 77 -8.46 -3.93 0.44
N LEU A 78 -7.82 -4.80 -0.35
CA LEU A 78 -7.31 -6.08 0.15
C LEU A 78 -6.31 -5.89 1.29
N CYS A 79 -5.39 -4.92 1.17
CA CYS A 79 -4.49 -4.55 2.26
C CYS A 79 -5.25 -4.06 3.50
N ASP A 80 -6.30 -3.22 3.35
CA ASP A 80 -7.12 -2.76 4.47
C ASP A 80 -7.74 -3.95 5.24
N LEU A 81 -8.22 -4.96 4.50
CA LEU A 81 -8.86 -6.15 5.08
C LEU A 81 -7.86 -7.07 5.79
N ILE A 82 -6.63 -7.19 5.28
CA ILE A 82 -5.57 -7.96 5.94
C ILE A 82 -5.06 -7.24 7.19
N GLU A 83 -4.78 -5.94 7.09
CA GLU A 83 -4.28 -5.14 8.22
C GLU A 83 -5.30 -5.05 9.36
N SER A 84 -6.60 -5.11 9.04
CA SER A 84 -7.68 -5.20 10.04
C SER A 84 -7.97 -6.61 10.54
N ASN A 85 -7.18 -7.62 10.11
CA ASN A 85 -7.36 -9.02 10.43
C ASN A 85 -8.79 -9.53 10.15
N ASN A 86 -9.35 -9.14 9.00
CA ASN A 86 -10.72 -9.50 8.63
C ASN A 86 -10.85 -11.03 8.51
N PRO A 87 -11.75 -11.68 9.28
CA PRO A 87 -11.80 -13.15 9.36
C PRO A 87 -12.26 -13.81 8.07
N VAL A 88 -12.94 -13.09 7.16
CA VAL A 88 -13.35 -13.63 5.86
C VAL A 88 -12.15 -13.73 4.91
N ILE A 89 -11.31 -12.70 4.90
CA ILE A 89 -10.16 -12.62 3.99
C ILE A 89 -8.95 -13.39 4.54
N VAL A 90 -8.67 -13.28 5.84
CA VAL A 90 -7.57 -14.00 6.47
C VAL A 90 -7.90 -15.49 6.63
N GLY A 91 -9.17 -15.81 6.90
CA GLY A 91 -9.63 -17.16 7.16
C GLY A 91 -9.24 -17.65 8.56
N VAL A 92 -9.82 -18.79 8.95
CA VAL A 92 -9.47 -19.46 10.21
C VAL A 92 -8.01 -19.89 10.15
N GLU A 93 -7.24 -19.60 11.19
CA GLU A 93 -5.80 -19.92 11.26
C GLU A 93 -4.98 -19.40 10.08
N ASN A 94 -5.38 -18.25 9.50
CA ASN A 94 -4.70 -17.63 8.36
C ASN A 94 -4.70 -18.48 7.08
N CYS A 95 -5.66 -19.40 6.92
CA CYS A 95 -5.70 -20.35 5.81
C CYS A 95 -5.76 -19.70 4.42
N ASN A 96 -6.27 -18.47 4.33
CA ASN A 96 -6.36 -17.72 3.06
C ASN A 96 -5.14 -16.82 2.81
N VAL A 97 -4.26 -16.61 3.80
CA VAL A 97 -3.07 -15.75 3.65
C VAL A 97 -2.16 -16.22 2.50
N PRO A 98 -1.89 -17.53 2.31
CA PRO A 98 -1.13 -17.97 1.14
C PRO A 98 -1.74 -17.54 -0.20
N ALA A 99 -3.07 -17.63 -0.34
CA ALA A 99 -3.76 -17.19 -1.56
C ALA A 99 -3.61 -15.68 -1.77
N VAL A 100 -3.69 -14.89 -0.70
CA VAL A 100 -3.47 -13.43 -0.75
C VAL A 100 -2.04 -13.10 -1.16
N ILE A 101 -1.05 -13.79 -0.61
CA ILE A 101 0.36 -13.59 -1.00
C ILE A 101 0.59 -13.96 -2.46
N ARG A 102 -0.10 -14.97 -2.98
CA ARG A 102 -0.08 -15.29 -4.41
C ARG A 102 -0.66 -14.17 -5.27
N LEU A 103 -1.76 -13.55 -4.86
CA LEU A 103 -2.30 -12.37 -5.57
C LEU A 103 -1.29 -11.22 -5.59
N PHE A 104 -0.58 -10.98 -4.48
CA PHE A 104 0.46 -9.96 -4.44
C PHE A 104 1.61 -10.28 -5.40
N ALA A 105 2.08 -11.53 -5.39
CA ALA A 105 3.14 -11.98 -6.29
C ALA A 105 2.75 -11.87 -7.78
N ASP A 106 1.52 -12.27 -8.14
CA ASP A 106 0.98 -12.15 -9.49
C ASP A 106 0.91 -10.67 -9.94
N SER A 107 0.46 -9.77 -9.06
CA SER A 107 0.37 -8.35 -9.38
C SER A 107 1.74 -7.69 -9.62
N PHE A 108 2.78 -8.12 -8.90
CA PHE A 108 4.15 -7.66 -9.14
C PHE A 108 4.75 -8.28 -10.40
N ALA A 109 4.52 -9.58 -10.64
CA ALA A 109 4.99 -10.27 -11.84
C ALA A 109 4.43 -9.63 -13.11
N LYS A 110 3.12 -9.32 -13.12
CA LYS A 110 2.43 -8.66 -14.23
C LYS A 110 2.64 -7.15 -14.28
N SER A 111 3.38 -6.57 -13.33
CA SER A 111 3.61 -5.13 -13.22
C SER A 111 2.31 -4.29 -13.09
N SER A 112 1.21 -4.91 -12.64
CA SER A 112 -0.07 -4.21 -12.43
C SER A 112 -0.06 -3.35 -11.16
N ILE A 113 0.82 -3.66 -10.21
CA ILE A 113 1.17 -2.80 -9.07
C ILE A 113 2.67 -2.53 -9.06
N GLN A 114 3.04 -1.25 -8.96
CA GLN A 114 4.42 -0.85 -8.77
C GLN A 114 4.83 -0.96 -7.30
N VAL A 115 5.99 -1.56 -7.03
CA VAL A 115 6.51 -1.78 -5.65
C VAL A 115 6.68 -0.46 -4.87
N ASN A 116 7.06 0.63 -5.57
CA ASN A 116 7.27 1.94 -4.96
C ASN A 116 5.97 2.73 -4.71
N SER A 117 4.83 2.27 -5.23
CA SER A 117 3.53 2.91 -4.99
C SER A 117 3.09 2.75 -3.52
N ILE A 118 2.16 3.59 -3.07
CA ILE A 118 1.60 3.51 -1.70
C ILE A 118 1.04 2.11 -1.42
N VAL A 119 0.31 1.52 -2.37
CA VAL A 119 -0.29 0.18 -2.24
C VAL A 119 0.78 -0.90 -2.28
N GLY A 120 1.75 -0.79 -3.20
CA GLY A 120 2.88 -1.73 -3.29
C GLY A 120 3.70 -1.77 -2.01
N GLN A 121 3.97 -0.61 -1.39
CA GLN A 121 4.67 -0.55 -0.10
C GLN A 121 3.87 -1.23 1.02
N ARG A 122 2.54 -1.05 1.07
CA ARG A 122 1.68 -1.77 2.02
C ARG A 122 1.73 -3.28 1.82
N MET A 123 1.66 -3.75 0.57
CA MET A 123 1.80 -5.17 0.25
C MET A 123 3.15 -5.72 0.72
N VAL A 124 4.25 -4.98 0.52
CA VAL A 124 5.58 -5.36 1.01
C VAL A 124 5.64 -5.43 2.53
N LEU A 125 4.99 -4.51 3.25
CA LEU A 125 4.92 -4.57 4.72
C LEU A 125 4.16 -5.80 5.21
N ILE A 126 3.03 -6.14 4.57
CA ILE A 126 2.28 -7.37 4.86
C ILE A 126 3.14 -8.61 4.57
N LEU A 127 3.85 -8.63 3.43
CA LEU A 127 4.77 -9.72 3.09
C LEU A 127 5.88 -9.89 4.14
N LYS A 128 6.50 -8.79 4.58
CA LYS A 128 7.51 -8.81 5.64
C LYS A 128 6.95 -9.32 6.96
N HIS A 129 5.70 -8.99 7.29
CA HIS A 129 5.03 -9.56 8.45
C HIS A 129 4.85 -11.07 8.30
N VAL A 130 4.39 -11.56 7.15
CA VAL A 130 4.24 -13.01 6.88
C VAL A 130 5.59 -13.74 6.94
N GLN A 131 6.71 -13.11 6.56
CA GLN A 131 8.05 -13.70 6.73
C GLN A 131 8.42 -13.98 8.19
N THR A 132 7.81 -13.28 9.15
CA THR A 132 8.00 -13.56 10.59
C THR A 132 7.27 -14.82 11.06
N ILE A 133 6.43 -15.41 10.20
CA ILE A 133 5.65 -16.64 10.47
C ILE A 133 6.13 -17.74 9.51
N PRO A 134 7.14 -18.56 9.89
CA PRO A 134 7.82 -19.47 8.97
C PRO A 134 6.90 -20.49 8.29
N THR A 135 5.92 -21.01 9.01
CA THR A 135 4.99 -22.04 8.50
C THR A 135 4.11 -21.51 7.36
N ILE A 136 3.56 -20.30 7.53
CA ILE A 136 2.75 -19.65 6.50
C ILE A 136 3.64 -19.27 5.33
N PHE A 137 4.81 -18.67 5.58
CA PHE A 137 5.72 -18.25 4.51
C PHE A 137 6.18 -19.43 3.65
N GLN A 138 6.52 -20.58 4.26
CA GLN A 138 6.85 -21.80 3.53
C GLN A 138 5.69 -22.29 2.65
N THR A 139 4.47 -22.25 3.19
CA THR A 139 3.25 -22.61 2.44
C THR A 139 3.05 -21.67 1.25
N CYS A 140 3.23 -20.36 1.44
CA CYS A 140 3.21 -19.39 0.35
C CYS A 140 4.24 -19.78 -0.72
N MET A 141 5.51 -19.94 -0.36
CA MET A 141 6.58 -20.23 -1.32
C MET A 141 6.35 -21.54 -2.08
N ALA A 142 5.68 -22.52 -1.49
CA ALA A 142 5.37 -23.80 -2.14
C ALA A 142 4.28 -23.71 -3.21
N ILE A 143 3.33 -22.76 -3.08
CA ILE A 143 2.22 -22.61 -4.05
C ILE A 143 2.53 -21.63 -5.20
N LEU A 144 3.62 -20.86 -5.08
CA LEU A 144 4.00 -19.84 -6.06
C LEU A 144 4.79 -20.44 -7.24
N SER A 145 4.52 -19.92 -8.44
CA SER A 145 5.31 -20.16 -9.63
C SER A 145 6.73 -19.59 -9.50
N VAL A 146 7.64 -19.97 -10.40
CA VAL A 146 9.01 -19.41 -10.42
C VAL A 146 8.98 -17.89 -10.64
N GLU A 147 8.11 -17.43 -11.54
CA GLU A 147 7.95 -16.02 -11.87
C GLU A 147 7.38 -15.23 -10.68
N GLU A 148 6.33 -15.74 -10.05
CA GLU A 148 5.74 -15.16 -8.84
C GLU A 148 6.76 -15.08 -7.69
N ARG A 149 7.58 -16.13 -7.48
CA ARG A 149 8.64 -16.13 -6.46
C ARG A 149 9.72 -15.09 -6.74
N ASN A 150 10.12 -14.94 -8.00
CA ASN A 150 11.12 -13.95 -8.39
C ASN A 150 10.60 -12.54 -8.19
N ALA A 151 9.35 -12.26 -8.58
CA ALA A 151 8.71 -10.97 -8.38
C ALA A 151 8.59 -10.61 -6.89
N LEU A 152 8.18 -11.58 -6.07
CA LEU A 152 8.08 -11.42 -4.61
C LEU A 152 9.45 -11.17 -3.96
N ALA A 153 10.50 -11.90 -4.38
CA ALA A 153 11.86 -11.69 -3.89
C ALA A 153 12.39 -10.29 -4.28
N ALA A 154 12.16 -9.86 -5.52
CA ALA A 154 12.51 -8.53 -5.99
C ALA A 154 11.80 -7.44 -5.18
N ALA A 155 10.49 -7.58 -4.96
CA ALA A 155 9.70 -6.63 -4.17
C ALA A 155 10.18 -6.50 -2.71
N LEU A 156 10.59 -7.61 -2.08
CA LEU A 156 11.13 -7.60 -0.72
C LEU A 156 12.52 -6.96 -0.62
N SER A 157 13.34 -7.12 -1.68
CA SER A 157 14.69 -6.55 -1.76
C SER A 157 14.71 -5.08 -2.18
N ALA A 158 13.62 -4.58 -2.79
CA ALA A 158 13.47 -3.19 -3.15
C ALA A 158 13.43 -2.34 -1.87
N THR A 159 14.50 -1.58 -1.63
CA THR A 159 14.63 -0.68 -0.48
C THR A 159 13.45 0.29 -0.43
N ILE A 160 12.70 0.27 0.67
CA ILE A 160 11.72 1.32 0.99
C ILE A 160 12.51 2.62 1.13
N PRO A 161 12.28 3.66 0.31
CA PRO A 161 12.87 4.96 0.57
C PRO A 161 12.35 5.43 1.93
N GLN A 162 13.24 5.44 2.93
CA GLN A 162 12.96 6.09 4.20
C GLN A 162 12.59 7.55 3.91
N PRO A 163 11.55 8.13 4.54
CA PRO A 163 11.33 9.56 4.45
C PRO A 163 12.60 10.26 4.97
N LEU A 164 13.15 11.15 4.15
CA LEU A 164 14.32 11.96 4.50
C LEU A 164 14.06 12.66 5.85
N HIS A 165 14.75 12.23 6.91
CA HIS A 165 14.77 12.98 8.17
C HIS A 165 15.46 14.32 7.90
N PRO A 166 14.82 15.47 8.19
CA PRO A 166 15.51 16.76 8.10
C PRO A 166 16.32 16.98 9.38
N ASN A 167 17.49 16.36 9.48
CA ASN A 167 18.61 17.01 10.18
C ASN A 167 19.94 16.30 9.90
N SER A 168 20.79 16.94 9.12
CA SER A 168 22.23 16.75 9.21
C SER A 168 22.83 18.14 9.30
N THR A 169 23.01 18.56 10.55
CA THR A 169 23.81 19.70 10.97
C THR A 169 25.17 19.65 10.27
N LEU A 170 25.44 20.67 9.46
CA LEU A 170 26.77 20.99 8.96
C LEU A 170 27.66 21.36 10.16
N THR A 171 28.59 20.49 10.54
CA THR A 171 29.78 20.88 11.29
C THR A 171 30.88 21.25 10.30
N PRO A 172 31.41 22.48 10.27
CA PRO A 172 32.60 22.76 9.47
C PRO A 172 33.85 22.34 10.25
N SER A 173 34.54 21.33 9.73
CA SER A 173 35.89 20.93 10.15
C SER A 173 36.89 22.06 9.88
N GLY A 174 37.84 22.20 10.81
CA GLY A 174 38.77 23.31 10.91
C GLY A 174 39.65 23.54 9.68
N GLY A 175 39.80 24.81 9.34
CA GLY A 175 40.90 25.35 8.54
C GLY A 175 41.78 26.21 9.43
N VAL A 176 43.02 25.79 9.62
CA VAL A 176 44.10 26.55 10.27
C VAL A 176 44.69 27.52 9.26
N ILE A 177 44.72 28.83 9.55
CA ILE A 177 45.58 29.82 8.86
C ILE A 177 46.15 30.82 9.90
N PRO A 178 47.44 31.20 9.84
CA PRO A 178 48.19 31.72 10.98
C PRO A 178 48.30 33.26 11.09
N THR A 179 48.59 33.68 12.32
CA THR A 179 49.25 34.90 12.85
C THR A 179 49.58 36.07 11.89
N HIS A 180 49.10 37.29 12.20
CA HIS A 180 49.97 38.46 12.48
C HIS A 180 49.21 39.63 13.12
N ASN A 181 49.73 40.06 14.27
CA ASN A 181 49.84 41.42 14.84
C ASN A 181 49.16 42.60 14.12
N ASP A 182 48.39 43.45 14.82
CA ASP A 182 48.87 44.73 15.40
C ASP A 182 47.72 45.65 15.92
N ARG A 183 47.99 46.28 17.07
CA ARG A 183 47.57 47.60 17.61
C ARG A 183 46.13 48.18 17.56
N GLY A 184 45.83 48.84 18.69
CA GLY A 184 45.08 50.12 18.79
C GLY A 184 43.68 49.93 19.39
N GLU A 185 43.40 50.21 20.66
CA GLU A 185 43.38 51.51 21.37
C GLU A 185 41.93 51.80 21.83
N HIS A 186 41.82 52.15 23.11
CA HIS A 186 40.89 53.07 23.77
C HIS A 186 39.42 53.21 23.33
N GLY A 187 38.51 53.15 24.32
CA GLY A 187 37.34 54.03 24.34
C GLY A 187 36.11 53.44 25.01
N ALA A 188 35.88 53.83 26.27
CA ALA A 188 34.61 53.63 26.97
C ALA A 188 33.50 54.51 26.38
N VAL A 189 32.25 54.02 26.29
CA VAL A 189 31.03 54.85 26.46
C VAL A 189 29.92 54.00 27.09
N ILE A 190 29.35 54.56 28.16
CA ILE A 190 28.23 54.07 28.98
C ILE A 190 26.91 54.69 28.46
N THR A 191 25.77 54.04 28.75
CA THR A 191 24.37 54.53 28.70
C THR A 191 23.74 54.61 27.30
N ASN A 192 22.43 54.40 27.05
CA ASN A 192 21.23 54.29 27.88
C ASN A 192 20.06 53.69 27.06
N ASN A 193 18.99 53.28 27.76
CA ASN A 193 17.58 53.22 27.30
C ASN A 193 17.17 52.31 26.12
N HIS A 194 16.27 51.34 26.39
CA HIS A 194 14.84 51.61 26.19
C HIS A 194 13.92 50.65 26.95
N HIS A 195 12.86 51.28 27.42
CA HIS A 195 11.71 50.84 28.17
C HIS A 195 10.69 50.13 27.24
N ALA A 196 10.12 49.00 27.64
CA ALA A 196 8.77 48.57 27.22
C ALA A 196 8.32 47.38 28.07
N SER A 197 7.49 47.68 29.08
CA SER A 197 6.69 46.71 29.81
C SER A 197 5.26 46.74 29.27
N LEU A 198 4.66 45.54 29.29
CA LEU A 198 3.22 45.18 29.17
C LEU A 198 2.65 45.10 27.75
#